data_AF-A0A1C6T2X7-F1
#
_entry.id   AF-A0A1C6T2X7-F1
#
_cell.length_a   1.000
_cell.length_b   1.000
_cell.length_c   1.000
_cell.angle_alpha   90.00
_cell.angle_beta   90.00
_cell.angle_gamma   90.00
#
_symmetry.space_group_name_H-M   'P 1'
#
loop_
_entity.id
_entity.type
_entity.pdbx_description
1 polymer ?
#
loop_
_entity_poly.entity_id
_entity_poly.type
_entity_poly.pdbx_seq_one_letter_code
_entity_poly.pdbx_strand_id
1 'polypeptide(L)'
;MPNSRTAVLTAGLTGLALTLAGCTAPAEPVAPTAAAPSAATSVPEPTATPEPTASPEPTTSGSASAEQILDGNRQIHIHLVEPAGTLHVTEEGRLTIGPAPVDSGLLVLVPSGNGTHLIMTAATANGEPSCMGIRHNGISPLTVVAAACDARRGGQLFTIRPVGNTAGEPAYSISSRSAYLQRASSGELIAEELGDAPLRTTFRFDDQGVAPARPGE
;
A
#
# COMPACT_ATOMS: atom_id res chain seq x y z
N MET A 1 9.50 46.34 27.77
CA MET A 1 8.90 47.05 26.62
C MET A 1 7.72 46.23 26.12
N PRO A 2 6.48 46.65 26.41
CA PRO A 2 5.28 45.98 25.93
C PRO A 2 4.90 46.54 24.56
N ASN A 3 4.63 45.69 23.57
CA ASN A 3 3.96 46.10 22.34
C ASN A 3 2.79 45.16 22.06
N SER A 4 1.62 45.64 22.46
CA SER A 4 0.31 45.17 22.05
C SER A 4 0.12 45.33 20.54
N ARG A 5 -0.60 44.40 19.91
CA ARG A 5 -1.46 44.69 18.74
C ARG A 5 -2.55 43.63 18.58
N THR A 6 -3.75 44.10 18.89
CA THR A 6 -5.09 43.55 18.65
C THR A 6 -5.40 43.40 17.16
N ALA A 7 -6.34 42.49 16.84
CA ALA A 7 -7.36 42.53 15.76
C ALA A 7 -7.43 41.18 15.01
N VAL A 8 -8.55 40.64 14.52
CA VAL A 8 -9.99 40.98 14.52
C VAL A 8 -10.70 39.66 14.08
N LEU A 9 -11.92 39.41 14.57
CA LEU A 9 -12.82 38.33 14.14
C LEU A 9 -13.36 38.58 12.72
N THR A 10 -13.47 37.52 11.90
CA THR A 10 -14.49 37.45 10.84
C THR A 10 -15.11 36.05 10.82
N ALA A 11 -16.38 36.01 11.19
CA ALA A 11 -17.29 34.89 10.99
C ALA A 11 -17.72 34.81 9.52
N GLY A 12 -17.73 33.62 8.95
CA GLY A 12 -18.28 33.34 7.63
C GLY A 12 -19.16 32.10 7.69
N LEU A 13 -20.47 32.30 7.89
CA LEU A 13 -21.51 31.31 7.66
C LEU A 13 -21.82 31.25 6.17
N THR A 14 -21.70 30.07 5.58
CA THR A 14 -22.38 29.74 4.30
C THR A 14 -22.76 28.27 4.34
N GLY A 15 -24.06 28.01 4.46
CA GLY A 15 -24.65 26.69 4.21
C GLY A 15 -25.08 26.56 2.75
N LEU A 16 -25.27 25.33 2.28
CA LEU A 16 -26.18 24.95 1.19
C LEU A 16 -26.32 23.41 1.21
N ALA A 17 -27.48 22.89 1.59
CA ALA A 17 -28.51 22.28 0.73
C ALA A 17 -28.28 20.78 0.44
N LEU A 18 -28.90 19.91 1.26
CA LEU A 18 -29.12 18.50 0.96
C LEU A 18 -30.46 18.33 0.25
N THR A 19 -30.45 17.74 -0.95
CA THR A 19 -31.64 17.17 -1.58
C THR A 19 -31.27 15.86 -2.28
N LEU A 20 -31.66 14.73 -1.71
CA LEU A 20 -31.80 13.48 -2.45
C LEU A 20 -33.15 12.84 -2.05
N ALA A 21 -34.11 12.98 -2.95
CA ALA A 21 -35.36 12.24 -2.99
C ALA A 21 -35.19 11.06 -3.95
N GLY A 22 -35.76 9.90 -3.63
CA GLY A 22 -35.85 8.78 -4.57
C GLY A 22 -36.20 7.45 -3.94
N CYS A 23 -37.47 7.27 -3.54
CA CYS A 23 -38.08 5.96 -3.31
C CYS A 23 -38.46 5.31 -4.65
N THR A 24 -38.03 4.06 -4.89
CA THR A 24 -38.84 3.10 -5.68
C THR A 24 -38.49 1.67 -5.26
N ALA A 25 -39.52 0.91 -4.89
CA ALA A 25 -39.51 -0.52 -4.56
C ALA A 25 -39.83 -1.37 -5.83
N PRO A 26 -40.30 -2.62 -5.71
CA PRO A 26 -39.57 -3.88 -5.51
C PRO A 26 -39.71 -4.84 -6.72
N ALA A 27 -38.96 -5.95 -6.76
CA ALA A 27 -39.30 -7.12 -7.58
C ALA A 27 -38.77 -8.42 -6.95
N GLU A 28 -39.70 -9.26 -6.47
CA GLU A 28 -39.53 -10.72 -6.25
C GLU A 28 -39.90 -11.47 -7.56
N PRO A 29 -40.14 -12.80 -7.56
CA PRO A 29 -39.15 -13.88 -7.63
C PRO A 29 -39.37 -14.78 -8.87
N VAL A 30 -38.36 -15.55 -9.31
CA VAL A 30 -38.61 -16.74 -10.15
C VAL A 30 -37.68 -17.88 -9.75
N ALA A 31 -38.29 -19.00 -9.39
CA ALA A 31 -37.66 -20.28 -9.05
C ALA A 31 -37.58 -21.21 -10.30
N PRO A 32 -37.43 -22.53 -10.13
CA PRO A 32 -36.26 -23.33 -10.48
C PRO A 32 -36.40 -24.07 -11.82
N THR A 33 -35.31 -24.65 -12.34
CA THR A 33 -35.41 -25.79 -13.28
C THR A 33 -34.22 -26.73 -13.10
N ALA A 34 -34.59 -27.97 -12.78
CA ALA A 34 -33.72 -29.14 -12.68
C ALA A 34 -33.49 -29.79 -14.05
N ALA A 35 -32.32 -30.41 -14.24
CA ALA A 35 -32.16 -31.61 -15.05
C ALA A 35 -30.84 -32.32 -14.72
N ALA A 36 -30.93 -33.45 -14.02
CA ALA A 36 -30.01 -34.59 -14.14
C ALA A 36 -30.60 -35.55 -15.20
N PRO A 37 -30.06 -36.76 -15.45
CA PRO A 37 -28.69 -37.27 -15.49
C PRO A 37 -28.37 -37.83 -16.92
N SER A 38 -27.13 -38.26 -17.20
CA SER A 38 -26.95 -39.48 -18.01
C SER A 38 -25.55 -40.06 -17.86
N ALA A 39 -25.51 -41.29 -17.35
CA ALA A 39 -24.37 -42.17 -17.39
C ALA A 39 -24.09 -42.63 -18.83
N ALA A 40 -22.82 -42.78 -19.18
CA ALA A 40 -22.39 -43.67 -20.24
C ALA A 40 -21.10 -44.37 -19.81
N THR A 41 -21.26 -45.66 -19.53
CA THR A 41 -20.23 -46.66 -19.31
C THR A 41 -19.46 -46.91 -20.59
N SER A 42 -18.12 -46.95 -20.52
CA SER A 42 -17.26 -47.57 -21.54
C SER A 42 -16.01 -48.13 -20.85
N VAL A 43 -15.68 -49.38 -21.16
CA VAL A 43 -14.64 -50.28 -20.59
C VAL A 43 -14.00 -50.97 -21.80
N PRO A 44 -12.72 -51.44 -21.81
CA PRO A 44 -11.43 -50.84 -21.44
C PRO A 44 -10.35 -51.01 -22.57
N GLU A 45 -9.07 -50.76 -22.22
CA GLU A 45 -7.79 -51.08 -22.90
C GLU A 45 -7.28 -50.22 -24.08
N PRO A 46 -5.94 -50.04 -24.26
CA PRO A 46 -4.82 -50.80 -23.70
C PRO A 46 -3.79 -50.00 -22.88
N THR A 47 -3.01 -50.77 -22.13
CA THR A 47 -1.73 -50.47 -21.46
C THR A 47 -0.82 -49.49 -22.19
N ALA A 48 -0.56 -48.36 -21.56
CA ALA A 48 0.68 -47.61 -21.71
C ALA A 48 1.16 -47.24 -20.31
N THR A 49 2.31 -47.78 -19.90
CA THR A 49 3.06 -47.37 -18.71
C THR A 49 3.42 -45.89 -18.88
N PRO A 50 2.87 -44.96 -18.08
CA PRO A 50 3.41 -43.60 -18.07
C PRO A 50 4.76 -43.65 -17.35
N GLU A 51 5.82 -43.22 -18.05
CA GLU A 51 7.02 -42.72 -17.38
C GLU A 51 6.59 -41.71 -16.31
N PRO A 52 7.28 -41.64 -15.16
CA PRO A 52 7.03 -40.58 -14.21
C PRO A 52 7.37 -39.26 -14.91
N THR A 53 6.34 -38.64 -15.48
CA THR A 53 6.38 -37.22 -15.81
C THR A 53 6.66 -36.56 -14.48
N ALA A 54 7.87 -36.03 -14.34
CA ALA A 54 8.24 -35.20 -13.22
C ALA A 54 7.19 -34.09 -13.15
N SER A 55 6.23 -34.28 -12.24
CA SER A 55 5.35 -33.22 -11.81
C SER A 55 6.31 -32.10 -11.41
N PRO A 56 6.22 -30.89 -12.01
CA PRO A 56 6.96 -29.77 -11.44
C PRO A 56 6.49 -29.70 -9.99
N GLU A 57 7.42 -29.95 -9.07
CA GLU A 57 7.18 -29.66 -7.67
C GLU A 57 6.67 -28.21 -7.64
N PRO A 58 5.59 -27.92 -6.89
CA PRO A 58 5.24 -26.54 -6.64
C PRO A 58 6.51 -25.91 -6.08
N THR A 59 7.08 -24.97 -6.84
CA THR A 59 8.18 -24.17 -6.33
C THR A 59 7.58 -23.49 -5.13
N THR A 60 7.95 -23.96 -3.93
CA THR A 60 7.65 -23.26 -2.70
C THR A 60 8.15 -21.86 -2.94
N SER A 61 7.24 -20.93 -3.23
CA SER A 61 7.53 -19.50 -3.30
C SER A 61 7.94 -19.11 -1.89
N GLY A 62 9.21 -19.34 -1.57
CA GLY A 62 9.82 -18.80 -0.38
C GLY A 62 9.65 -17.29 -0.44
N SER A 63 9.23 -16.71 0.68
CA SER A 63 9.20 -15.26 0.83
C SER A 63 10.53 -14.68 0.39
N ALA A 64 10.49 -13.68 -0.50
CA ALA A 64 11.67 -13.05 -1.05
C ALA A 64 12.58 -12.48 0.04
N SER A 65 13.89 -12.42 -0.23
CA SER A 65 14.82 -11.78 0.70
C SER A 65 14.57 -10.26 0.78
N ALA A 66 15.03 -9.63 1.87
CA ALA A 66 14.92 -8.18 2.02
C ALA A 66 15.60 -7.44 0.86
N GLU A 67 16.73 -7.95 0.36
CA GLU A 67 17.44 -7.42 -0.79
C GLU A 67 16.58 -7.48 -2.05
N GLN A 68 15.93 -8.62 -2.31
CA GLN A 68 15.04 -8.75 -3.47
C GLN A 68 13.86 -7.79 -3.43
N ILE A 69 13.31 -7.55 -2.24
CA ILE A 69 12.24 -6.55 -2.01
C ILE A 69 12.76 -5.13 -2.29
N LEU A 70 13.92 -4.78 -1.75
CA LEU A 70 14.52 -3.44 -1.89
C LEU A 70 15.03 -3.15 -3.31
N ASP A 71 15.34 -4.18 -4.09
CA ASP A 71 15.72 -4.04 -5.51
C ASP A 71 14.52 -3.71 -6.43
N GLY A 72 13.30 -3.70 -5.89
CA GLY A 72 12.08 -3.34 -6.63
C GLY A 72 11.53 -4.45 -7.52
N ASN A 73 12.06 -5.67 -7.40
CA ASN A 73 11.60 -6.83 -8.15
C ASN A 73 10.36 -7.50 -7.54
N ARG A 74 9.95 -7.07 -6.35
CA ARG A 74 8.84 -7.63 -5.58
C ARG A 74 7.77 -6.57 -5.35
N GLN A 75 6.52 -7.01 -5.45
CA GLN A 75 5.39 -6.25 -4.93
C GLN A 75 5.12 -6.69 -3.49
N ILE A 76 4.79 -5.74 -2.62
CA ILE A 76 4.67 -5.97 -1.18
C ILE A 76 3.46 -5.26 -0.59
N HIS A 77 2.99 -5.76 0.55
CA HIS A 77 2.28 -4.92 1.52
C HIS A 77 3.27 -4.32 2.51
N ILE A 78 3.07 -3.04 2.86
CA ILE A 78 3.82 -2.38 3.92
C ILE A 78 2.93 -2.31 5.16
N HIS A 79 3.31 -3.03 6.21
CA HIS A 79 2.57 -3.03 7.47
C HIS A 79 3.28 -2.19 8.52
N LEU A 80 2.52 -1.42 9.28
CA LEU A 80 2.97 -0.87 10.55
C LEU A 80 3.00 -2.00 11.57
N VAL A 81 4.05 -2.03 12.38
CA VAL A 81 4.23 -3.06 13.40
C VAL A 81 3.39 -2.77 14.64
N GLU A 82 3.51 -1.56 15.20
CA GLU A 82 2.75 -1.14 16.38
C GLU A 82 2.42 0.37 16.31
N PRO A 83 1.15 0.77 16.54
CA PRO A 83 -0.03 -0.09 16.46
C PRO A 83 -0.22 -0.62 15.02
N ALA A 84 -0.62 -1.89 14.92
CA ALA A 84 -0.72 -2.59 13.65
C ALA A 84 -1.65 -1.89 12.65
N GLY A 85 -1.29 -1.99 11.37
CA GLY A 85 -2.06 -1.47 10.25
C GLY A 85 -1.35 -1.70 8.93
N THR A 86 -2.03 -1.51 7.82
CA THR A 86 -1.50 -1.73 6.47
C THR A 86 -1.62 -0.48 5.63
N LEU A 87 -0.50 -0.08 5.05
CA LEU A 87 -0.44 1.06 4.15
C LEU A 87 -1.10 0.72 2.82
N HIS A 88 -1.92 1.63 2.31
CA HIS A 88 -2.48 1.52 0.97
C HIS A 88 -2.83 2.91 0.41
N VAL A 89 -3.07 2.97 -0.89
CA VAL A 89 -3.59 4.16 -1.58
C VAL A 89 -5.07 3.93 -1.87
N THR A 90 -5.93 4.87 -1.51
CA THR A 90 -7.38 4.81 -1.81
C THR A 90 -7.65 5.15 -3.26
N GLU A 91 -8.88 4.89 -3.71
CA GLU A 91 -9.34 5.23 -5.05
C GLU A 91 -9.25 6.74 -5.36
N GLU A 92 -9.34 7.60 -4.34
CA GLU A 92 -9.15 9.05 -4.46
C GLU A 92 -7.67 9.46 -4.47
N GLY A 93 -6.74 8.51 -4.56
CA GLY A 93 -5.30 8.78 -4.57
C GLY A 93 -4.77 9.26 -3.22
N ARG A 94 -5.39 8.87 -2.11
CA ARG A 94 -4.93 9.23 -0.76
C ARG A 94 -4.20 8.08 -0.12
N LEU A 95 -3.11 8.37 0.57
CA LEU A 95 -2.33 7.35 1.28
C LEU A 95 -2.85 7.21 2.72
N THR A 96 -3.23 6.00 3.12
CA THR A 96 -3.90 5.75 4.41
C THR A 96 -3.43 4.45 5.07
N ILE A 97 -3.78 4.28 6.34
CA ILE A 97 -3.50 3.07 7.12
C ILE A 97 -4.83 2.35 7.37
N GLY A 98 -5.00 1.17 6.78
CA GLY A 98 -6.15 0.30 6.97
C GLY A 98 -5.89 -0.81 8.00
N PRO A 99 -6.92 -1.49 8.50
CA PRO A 99 -6.76 -2.61 9.43
C PRO A 99 -6.25 -3.90 8.76
N ALA A 100 -6.39 -4.02 7.43
CA ALA A 100 -6.05 -5.21 6.66
C ALA A 100 -5.43 -4.83 5.30
N PRO A 101 -4.65 -5.72 4.67
CA PRO A 101 -4.21 -5.55 3.29
C PRO A 101 -5.40 -5.56 2.32
N VAL A 102 -5.24 -4.84 1.22
CA VAL A 102 -6.18 -4.77 0.09
C VAL A 102 -5.37 -4.81 -1.19
N ASP A 103 -5.93 -5.34 -2.28
CA ASP A 103 -5.19 -5.50 -3.55
C ASP A 103 -4.67 -4.17 -4.12
N SER A 104 -5.42 -3.08 -3.93
CA SER A 104 -4.99 -1.71 -4.27
C SER A 104 -3.85 -1.17 -3.38
N GLY A 105 -3.50 -1.90 -2.32
CA GLY A 105 -2.44 -1.59 -1.37
C GLY A 105 -1.11 -2.28 -1.66
N LEU A 106 -0.95 -2.89 -2.84
CA LEU A 106 0.33 -3.42 -3.28
C LEU A 106 1.28 -2.29 -3.68
N LEU A 107 2.50 -2.35 -3.17
CA LEU A 107 3.55 -1.35 -3.37
C LEU A 107 4.83 -2.01 -3.89
N VAL A 108 5.69 -1.22 -4.54
CA VAL A 108 7.01 -1.60 -5.02
C VAL A 108 8.03 -0.59 -4.52
N LEU A 109 9.17 -1.06 -4.03
CA LEU A 109 10.28 -0.23 -3.58
C LEU A 109 11.28 -0.07 -4.71
N VAL A 110 11.15 0.99 -5.51
CA VAL A 110 11.95 1.19 -6.72
C VAL A 110 13.26 1.92 -6.38
N PRO A 111 14.44 1.31 -6.58
CA PRO A 111 15.72 1.99 -6.33
C PRO A 111 15.86 3.27 -7.16
N SER A 112 16.31 4.35 -6.53
CA SER A 112 16.54 5.66 -7.16
C SER A 112 17.97 6.17 -6.98
N GLY A 113 18.89 5.31 -6.55
CA GLY A 113 20.30 5.63 -6.31
C GLY A 113 20.57 6.10 -4.87
N ASN A 114 21.85 6.09 -4.47
CA ASN A 114 22.32 6.52 -3.15
C ASN A 114 21.61 5.85 -1.95
N GLY A 115 21.15 4.60 -2.13
CA GLY A 115 20.40 3.88 -1.09
C GLY A 115 18.98 4.41 -0.85
N THR A 116 18.44 5.20 -1.78
CA THR A 116 17.06 5.72 -1.73
C THR A 116 16.15 5.00 -2.70
N HIS A 117 14.86 5.02 -2.39
CA HIS A 117 13.81 4.32 -3.14
C HIS A 117 12.61 5.25 -3.35
N LEU A 118 11.93 5.10 -4.48
CA LEU A 118 10.54 5.50 -4.60
C LEU A 118 9.67 4.41 -4.00
N ILE A 119 8.65 4.77 -3.23
CA ILE A 119 7.61 3.82 -2.79
C ILE A 119 6.43 4.00 -3.72
N MET A 120 6.29 3.08 -4.68
CA MET A 120 5.38 3.18 -5.83
C MET A 120 4.20 2.21 -5.67
N THR A 121 3.01 2.54 -6.14
CA THR A 121 1.91 1.56 -6.26
C THR A 121 2.23 0.51 -7.31
N ALA A 122 2.05 -0.78 -6.99
CA ALA A 122 2.34 -1.88 -7.91
C ALA A 122 1.35 -1.92 -9.08
N ALA A 123 0.07 -1.64 -8.85
CA ALA A 123 -0.93 -1.74 -9.91
C ALA A 123 -0.71 -0.69 -11.01
N THR A 124 -0.83 -1.12 -12.27
CA THR A 124 -1.97 -0.72 -13.13
C THR A 124 -2.18 -1.65 -14.32
N ALA A 125 -3.46 -1.94 -14.65
CA ALA A 125 -3.84 -2.37 -16.00
C ALA A 125 -4.32 -1.17 -16.87
N ASN A 126 -4.67 -0.01 -16.28
CA ASN A 126 -5.29 1.14 -16.99
C ASN A 126 -5.04 2.53 -16.33
N GLY A 127 -3.91 2.78 -15.65
CA GLY A 127 -3.66 4.08 -15.00
C GLY A 127 -2.17 4.35 -14.77
N GLU A 128 -1.81 5.53 -14.28
CA GLU A 128 -0.41 5.83 -13.96
C GLU A 128 -0.08 5.44 -12.51
N PRO A 129 1.10 4.85 -12.25
CA PRO A 129 1.51 4.55 -10.89
C PRO A 129 1.67 5.83 -10.07
N SER A 130 1.27 5.77 -8.82
CA SER A 130 1.48 6.83 -7.83
C SER A 130 2.65 6.49 -6.93
N CYS A 131 3.41 7.52 -6.54
CA CYS A 131 4.48 7.42 -5.56
C CYS A 131 4.08 8.10 -4.27
N MET A 132 4.51 7.52 -3.15
CA MET A 132 4.51 8.19 -1.87
C MET A 132 5.34 9.47 -1.96
N GLY A 133 4.85 10.53 -1.35
CA GLY A 133 5.59 11.79 -1.21
C GLY A 133 5.30 12.48 0.10
N ILE A 134 6.25 13.29 0.53
CA ILE A 134 6.11 14.21 1.66
C ILE A 134 5.75 15.59 1.11
N ARG A 135 4.61 16.12 1.56
CA ARG A 135 4.19 17.49 1.28
C ARG A 135 4.45 18.39 2.48
N HIS A 136 5.11 19.51 2.23
CA HIS A 136 5.34 20.57 3.22
C HIS A 136 4.07 21.43 3.34
N ASN A 137 3.55 21.61 4.54
CA ASN A 137 2.29 22.34 4.79
C ASN A 137 2.53 23.63 5.61
N GLY A 138 3.68 24.29 5.39
CA GLY A 138 4.06 25.49 6.14
C GLY A 138 4.42 25.17 7.58
N ILE A 139 3.60 25.64 8.54
CA ILE A 139 3.80 25.40 9.98
C ILE A 139 3.15 24.09 10.48
N SER A 140 2.35 23.43 9.64
CA SER A 140 1.71 22.16 9.98
C SER A 140 2.67 20.98 9.78
N PRO A 141 2.42 19.83 10.43
CA PRO A 141 3.22 18.63 10.23
C PRO A 141 3.35 18.25 8.75
N LEU A 142 4.47 17.62 8.41
CA LEU A 142 4.68 17.11 7.07
C LEU A 142 3.69 15.97 6.81
N THR A 143 2.88 16.11 5.77
CA THR A 143 1.88 15.09 5.43
C THR A 143 2.42 14.14 4.38
N VAL A 144 2.14 12.86 4.55
CA VAL A 144 2.39 11.86 3.52
C VAL A 144 1.22 11.85 2.54
N VAL A 145 1.52 11.83 1.25
CA VAL A 145 0.54 11.87 0.16
C VAL A 145 0.90 10.85 -0.91
N ALA A 146 -0.07 10.46 -1.74
CA ALA A 146 0.20 9.85 -3.04
C ALA A 146 0.30 10.98 -4.09
N ALA A 147 1.24 10.87 -5.00
CA ALA A 147 1.46 11.85 -6.07
C ALA A 147 2.05 11.16 -7.31
N ALA A 148 2.04 11.84 -8.46
CA ALA A 148 2.78 11.38 -9.64
C ALA A 148 4.27 11.16 -9.29
N CYS A 149 4.82 10.06 -9.79
CA CYS A 149 6.20 9.66 -9.54
C CYS A 149 7.21 10.61 -10.20
N ASP A 150 8.15 11.15 -9.41
CA ASP A 150 9.25 11.98 -9.89
C ASP A 150 10.49 11.76 -9.01
N ALA A 151 11.42 10.94 -9.49
CA ALA A 151 12.69 10.63 -8.82
C ALA A 151 13.59 11.86 -8.57
N ARG A 152 13.29 13.02 -9.17
CA ARG A 152 14.02 14.27 -8.92
C ARG A 152 13.48 15.00 -7.68
N ARG A 153 12.29 14.63 -7.19
CA ARG A 153 11.70 15.24 -5.99
C ARG A 153 12.24 14.55 -4.75
N GLY A 154 13.14 15.23 -4.05
CA GLY A 154 13.69 14.71 -2.80
C GLY A 154 12.68 14.46 -1.67
N GLY A 155 11.41 14.85 -1.81
CA GLY A 155 10.32 14.46 -0.90
C GLY A 155 9.64 13.14 -1.27
N GLN A 156 10.00 12.51 -2.39
CA GLN A 156 9.55 11.17 -2.80
C GLN A 156 10.66 10.13 -2.68
N LEU A 157 11.88 10.53 -2.28
CA LEU A 157 13.03 9.64 -2.13
C LEU A 157 13.15 9.19 -0.68
N PHE A 158 12.92 7.89 -0.45
CA PHE A 158 12.91 7.31 0.88
C PHE A 158 14.13 6.43 1.14
N THR A 159 14.73 6.60 2.31
CA THR A 159 15.72 5.69 2.87
C THR A 159 15.01 4.69 3.76
N ILE A 160 15.27 3.40 3.51
CA ILE A 160 14.70 2.28 4.25
C ILE A 160 15.84 1.58 4.97
N ARG A 161 15.77 1.49 6.30
CA ARG A 161 16.85 0.94 7.12
C ARG A 161 16.31 -0.07 8.12
N PRO A 162 16.97 -1.24 8.27
CA PRO A 162 16.62 -2.17 9.34
C PRO A 162 16.88 -1.49 10.69
N VAL A 163 15.95 -1.68 11.62
CA VAL A 163 16.05 -1.15 13.00
C VAL A 163 16.02 -2.27 14.05
N GLY A 164 16.08 -3.52 13.61
CA GLY A 164 16.07 -4.72 14.44
C GLY A 164 14.97 -5.67 14.01
N ASN A 165 14.59 -6.58 14.90
CA ASN A 165 13.50 -7.51 14.68
C ASN A 165 12.37 -7.21 15.66
N THR A 166 11.12 -7.32 15.20
CA THR A 166 9.94 -7.30 16.06
C THR A 166 9.14 -8.57 15.82
N ALA A 167 8.80 -9.29 16.89
CA ALA A 167 8.13 -10.59 16.80
C ALA A 167 8.84 -11.63 15.91
N GLY A 168 10.18 -11.55 15.79
CA GLY A 168 10.97 -12.47 14.97
C GLY A 168 11.10 -12.08 13.50
N GLU A 169 10.42 -11.01 13.06
CA GLU A 169 10.49 -10.49 11.70
C GLU A 169 11.34 -9.20 11.65
N PRO A 170 12.08 -8.95 10.56
CA PRO A 170 12.79 -7.68 10.37
C PRO A 170 11.83 -6.48 10.41
N ALA A 171 12.19 -5.48 11.19
CA ALA A 171 11.51 -4.20 11.26
C ALA A 171 12.37 -3.11 10.63
N TYR A 172 11.72 -2.18 9.94
CA TYR A 172 12.36 -1.11 9.17
C TYR A 172 11.88 0.25 9.64
N SER A 173 12.80 1.22 9.61
CA SER A 173 12.46 2.63 9.56
C SER A 173 12.35 3.07 8.11
N ILE A 174 11.41 3.97 7.84
CA ILE A 174 11.27 4.64 6.55
C ILE A 174 11.41 6.13 6.81
N SER A 175 12.30 6.79 6.07
CA SER A 175 12.57 8.22 6.22
C SER A 175 12.77 8.87 4.87
N SER A 176 12.52 10.17 4.78
CA SER A 176 12.92 10.97 3.62
C SER A 176 13.62 12.23 4.16
N ARG A 177 14.87 12.42 3.74
CA ARG A 177 15.79 13.40 4.33
C ARG A 177 15.93 13.14 5.85
N SER A 178 15.69 14.15 6.68
CA SER A 178 15.75 14.10 8.15
C SER A 178 14.45 13.63 8.81
N ALA A 179 13.36 13.47 8.05
CA ALA A 179 12.03 13.16 8.60
C ALA A 179 11.71 11.67 8.48
N TYR A 180 11.27 11.07 9.58
CA TYR A 180 10.86 9.66 9.67
C TYR A 180 9.35 9.54 9.52
N LEU A 181 8.89 8.49 8.85
CA LEU A 181 7.47 8.18 8.80
C LEU A 181 6.99 7.71 10.18
N GLN A 182 5.97 8.38 10.69
CA GLN A 182 5.39 8.14 12.02
C GLN A 182 3.87 8.11 11.91
N ARG A 183 3.23 7.29 12.73
CA ARG A 183 1.79 7.35 12.92
C ARG A 183 1.47 8.43 13.96
N ALA A 184 0.72 9.45 13.56
CA ALA A 184 0.23 10.48 14.45
C ALA A 184 -0.83 9.90 15.42
N SER A 185 -1.09 10.60 16.53
CA SER A 185 -2.17 10.23 17.46
C SER A 185 -3.56 10.28 16.83
N SER A 186 -3.74 11.05 15.74
CA SER A 186 -4.95 11.04 14.91
C SER A 186 -5.14 9.74 14.12
N GLY A 187 -4.11 8.89 14.08
CA GLY A 187 -4.08 7.66 13.29
C GLY A 187 -3.53 7.83 11.88
N GLU A 188 -3.30 9.07 11.43
CA GLU A 188 -2.74 9.39 10.13
C GLU A 188 -1.24 9.08 10.04
N LEU A 189 -0.74 8.83 8.83
CA LEU A 189 0.69 8.73 8.57
C LEU A 189 1.25 10.13 8.27
N ILE A 190 2.26 10.53 9.04
CA ILE A 190 2.97 11.79 8.90
C ILE A 190 4.47 11.54 8.72
N ALA A 191 5.21 12.58 8.36
CA ALA A 191 6.66 12.58 8.48
C ALA A 191 7.10 13.57 9.56
N GLU A 192 8.00 13.15 10.44
CA GLU A 192 8.42 13.91 11.62
C GLU A 192 9.94 13.92 11.73
N GLU A 193 10.52 15.10 11.92
CA GLU A 193 11.92 15.22 12.29
C GLU A 193 12.06 14.92 13.78
N LEU A 194 12.73 13.82 14.12
CA LEU A 194 12.70 13.32 15.49
C LEU A 194 13.67 14.05 16.42
N GLY A 195 14.81 14.52 15.93
CA GLY A 195 15.89 15.01 16.81
C GLY A 195 16.25 13.92 17.84
N ASP A 196 16.04 14.22 19.12
CA ASP A 196 16.26 13.29 20.22
C ASP A 196 15.03 12.43 20.57
N ALA A 197 13.88 12.65 19.90
CA ALA A 197 12.68 11.86 20.13
C ALA A 197 12.83 10.42 19.59
N PRO A 198 12.21 9.43 20.24
CA PRO A 198 12.29 8.04 19.79
C PRO A 198 11.50 7.80 18.50
N LEU A 199 11.96 6.83 17.70
CA LEU A 199 11.16 6.25 16.63
C LEU A 199 9.97 5.49 17.24
N ARG A 200 8.74 5.80 16.82
CA ARG A 200 7.50 5.23 17.39
C ARG A 200 6.81 4.27 16.42
N THR A 201 7.07 4.41 15.13
CA THR A 201 6.50 3.59 14.07
C THR A 201 7.62 2.89 13.32
N THR A 202 7.49 1.58 13.23
CA THR A 202 8.33 0.72 12.39
C THR A 202 7.45 -0.06 11.44
N PHE A 203 8.07 -0.52 10.36
CA PHE A 203 7.39 -1.15 9.24
C PHE A 203 7.95 -2.55 9.00
N ARG A 204 7.11 -3.43 8.46
CA ARG A 204 7.51 -4.72 7.90
C ARG A 204 6.94 -4.85 6.48
N PHE A 205 7.57 -5.71 5.70
CA PHE A 205 7.19 -5.95 4.31
C PHE A 205 6.72 -7.39 4.19
N ASP A 206 5.52 -7.55 3.65
CA ASP A 206 4.98 -8.86 3.29
C ASP A 206 5.06 -9.02 1.77
N ASP A 207 5.80 -10.04 1.32
CA ASP A 207 6.07 -10.29 -0.09
C ASP A 207 4.87 -10.90 -0.80
N GLN A 208 4.41 -10.24 -1.86
CA GLN A 208 3.23 -10.61 -2.64
C GLN A 208 3.59 -11.08 -4.05
N GLY A 209 4.86 -11.43 -4.28
CA GLY A 209 5.31 -11.98 -5.55
C GLY A 209 6.10 -10.99 -6.40
N VAL A 210 6.25 -11.36 -7.67
CA VAL A 210 6.98 -10.56 -8.67
C VAL A 210 6.25 -9.24 -8.93
N ALA A 211 6.98 -8.13 -8.89
CA ALA A 211 6.43 -6.83 -9.27
C ALA A 211 6.04 -6.81 -10.76
N PRO A 212 4.97 -6.11 -11.15
CA PRO A 212 4.63 -5.92 -12.55
C PRO A 212 5.71 -5.12 -13.27
N ALA A 213 5.84 -5.34 -14.58
CA ALA A 213 6.75 -4.58 -15.43
C ALA A 213 6.46 -3.08 -15.33
N ARG A 214 7.49 -2.27 -15.17
CA ARG A 214 7.32 -0.82 -15.01
C ARG A 214 7.13 -0.13 -16.36
N PRO A 215 6.34 0.95 -16.42
CA PRO A 215 6.25 1.76 -17.63
C PRO A 215 7.63 2.30 -18.03
N GLY A 216 8.11 1.92 -19.22
CA GLY A 216 9.39 2.40 -19.77
C GLY A 216 10.61 1.51 -19.52
N GLU A 217 10.42 0.28 -19.01
CA GLU A 217 11.40 -0.81 -19.08
C GLU A 217 11.18 -1.72 -20.29
#